data_AF-A0A7S0HSG1-F1
#
_entry.id   AF-A0A7S0HSG1-F1
#
_cell.length_a   1.000
_cell.length_b   1.000
_cell.length_c   1.000
_cell.angle_alpha   90.00
_cell.angle_beta   90.00
_cell.angle_gamma   90.00
#
_symmetry.space_group_name_H-M   'P 1'
#
loop_
_entity.id
_entity.type
_entity.pdbx_description
1 polymer ?
#
loop_
_entity_poly.entity_id
_entity_poly.type
_entity_poly.pdbx_seq_one_letter_code
_entity_poly.pdbx_strand_id
1 'polypeptide(L)'
;VICVLDTYARRWADVPMLARTHGQPASPTRMGKEIMVFVHRLKSQVENLEAVPHCSKFGGATGNLNAHKVAYPDRDWIAFCNALIEGLGLQRLQCTTQIEHYDNM
;
A
#
# COMPACT_ATOMS: atom_id res chain seq x y z
N VAL A 1 -1.71 -11.92 12.00
CA VAL A 1 -2.19 -13.07 11.17
C VAL A 1 -1.05 -13.80 10.46
N ILE A 2 -0.26 -13.15 9.61
CA ILE A 2 0.84 -13.80 8.85
C ILE A 2 1.80 -14.58 9.77
N CYS A 3 2.24 -13.99 10.88
CA CYS A 3 3.13 -14.67 11.85
C CYS A 3 2.51 -15.95 12.45
N VAL A 4 1.20 -15.94 12.73
CA VAL A 4 0.48 -17.11 13.24
C VAL A 4 0.46 -18.23 12.20
N LEU A 5 0.17 -17.89 10.94
CA LEU A 5 0.19 -18.86 9.84
C LEU A 5 1.61 -19.40 9.57
N ASP A 6 2.64 -18.55 9.64
CA ASP A 6 4.04 -18.96 9.51
C ASP A 6 4.44 -19.95 10.62
N THR A 7 4.01 -19.68 11.86
CA THR A 7 4.22 -20.58 13.01
C THR A 7 3.58 -21.95 12.77
N TYR A 8 2.34 -21.99 12.28
CA TYR A 8 1.66 -23.25 11.94
C TYR A 8 2.29 -23.97 10.75
N ALA A 9 2.69 -23.22 9.72
CA ALA A 9 3.37 -23.77 8.56
C ALA A 9 4.67 -24.48 8.95
N ARG A 10 5.46 -23.89 9.86
CA ARG A 10 6.69 -24.50 10.41
C ARG A 10 6.38 -25.69 11.31
N ARG A 11 5.41 -25.56 12.22
CA ARG A 11 5.02 -26.63 13.15
C ARG A 11 4.54 -27.89 12.41
N TRP A 12 3.88 -27.72 11.27
CA TRP A 12 3.34 -28.83 10.47
C TRP A 12 4.15 -29.10 9.20
N ALA A 13 5.42 -28.69 9.18
CA ALA A 13 6.30 -28.83 8.01
C ALA A 13 6.41 -30.28 7.52
N ASP A 14 6.43 -31.24 8.43
CA ASP A 14 6.61 -32.67 8.13
C ASP A 14 5.33 -33.51 8.23
N VAL A 15 4.16 -32.87 8.39
CA VAL A 15 2.87 -33.59 8.47
C VAL A 15 2.39 -33.93 7.05
N PRO A 16 2.41 -35.20 6.62
CA PRO A 16 1.92 -35.59 5.30
C PRO A 16 0.38 -35.45 5.22
N MET A 17 -0.12 -35.06 4.06
CA MET A 17 -1.54 -34.89 3.81
C MET A 17 -1.89 -35.37 2.39
N LEU A 18 -2.97 -36.13 2.24
CA LEU A 18 -3.52 -36.47 0.93
C LEU A 18 -4.12 -35.19 0.30
N ALA A 19 -3.53 -34.73 -0.80
CA ALA A 19 -4.06 -33.55 -1.48
C ALA A 19 -5.39 -33.87 -2.17
N ARG A 20 -6.18 -32.82 -2.43
CA ARG A 20 -7.40 -32.92 -3.24
C ARG A 20 -7.38 -31.92 -4.37
N THR A 21 -7.54 -32.38 -5.60
CA THR A 21 -7.75 -31.53 -6.78
C THR A 21 -9.14 -31.83 -7.34
N HIS A 22 -9.93 -30.78 -7.61
CA HIS A 22 -11.36 -30.92 -7.93
C HIS A 22 -12.13 -31.76 -6.89
N GLY A 23 -11.68 -31.76 -5.63
CA GLY A 23 -12.24 -32.54 -4.54
C GLY A 23 -11.84 -34.03 -4.50
N GLN A 24 -11.12 -34.54 -5.50
CA GLN A 24 -10.68 -35.94 -5.60
C GLN A 24 -9.26 -36.15 -5.06
N PRO A 25 -8.93 -37.34 -4.51
CA PRO A 25 -7.57 -37.68 -4.10
C PRO A 25 -6.52 -37.40 -5.18
N ALA A 26 -5.41 -36.76 -4.79
CA ALA A 26 -4.29 -36.44 -5.66
C ALA A 26 -2.95 -36.75 -4.98
N SER A 27 -1.83 -36.48 -5.67
CA SER A 27 -0.48 -36.66 -5.12
C SER A 27 -0.34 -36.03 -3.73
N PRO A 28 0.27 -36.74 -2.74
CA PRO A 28 0.42 -36.21 -1.39
C PRO A 28 1.16 -34.87 -1.33
N THR A 29 0.86 -34.11 -0.29
CA THR A 29 1.51 -32.85 0.08
C THR A 29 1.84 -32.85 1.57
N ARG A 30 2.27 -31.70 2.11
CA ARG A 30 2.47 -31.49 3.55
C ARG A 30 1.56 -30.38 4.04
N MET A 31 0.93 -30.57 5.19
CA MET A 31 0.00 -29.58 5.77
C MET A 31 0.69 -28.21 5.92
N GLY A 32 1.92 -28.19 6.43
CA GLY A 32 2.70 -26.97 6.56
C GLY A 32 2.98 -26.26 5.23
N LYS A 33 3.23 -27.02 4.15
CA LYS A 33 3.40 -26.46 2.81
C LYS A 33 2.12 -25.76 2.32
N GLU A 34 0.95 -26.33 2.55
CA GLU A 34 -0.30 -25.70 2.11
C GLU A 34 -0.60 -24.40 2.86
N ILE A 35 -0.25 -24.31 4.15
CA ILE A 35 -0.35 -23.04 4.90
C ILE A 35 0.68 -22.02 4.41
N MET A 36 1.90 -22.45 4.11
CA MET A 36 2.97 -21.57 3.63
C MET A 36 2.59 -20.84 2.32
N VAL A 37 1.76 -21.46 1.47
CA VAL A 37 1.21 -20.79 0.28
C VAL A 37 0.43 -19.52 0.65
N PHE A 38 -0.37 -19.56 1.73
CA PHE A 38 -1.09 -18.37 2.20
C PHE A 38 -0.15 -17.32 2.79
N VAL A 39 0.87 -17.74 3.55
CA VAL A 39 1.90 -16.84 4.09
C VAL A 39 2.57 -16.06 2.96
N HIS A 40 3.02 -16.74 1.90
CA HIS A 40 3.63 -16.09 0.75
C HIS A 40 2.70 -15.08 0.08
N ARG A 41 1.45 -15.48 -0.20
CA ARG A 41 0.48 -14.59 -0.86
C ARG A 41 0.17 -13.35 -0.02
N LEU A 42 -0.02 -13.52 1.29
CA LEU A 42 -0.32 -12.41 2.19
C LEU A 42 0.87 -11.45 2.34
N LYS A 43 2.10 -11.96 2.40
CA LYS A 43 3.30 -11.10 2.40
C LYS A 43 3.36 -10.21 1.16
N SER A 44 3.13 -10.78 -0.02
CA SER A 44 3.08 -9.98 -1.25
C SER A 44 1.96 -8.94 -1.26
N GLN A 45 0.81 -9.22 -0.63
CA GLN A 45 -0.25 -8.20 -0.48
C GLN A 45 0.17 -7.08 0.47
N VAL A 46 0.88 -7.40 1.57
CA VAL A 46 1.42 -6.39 2.49
C VAL A 46 2.46 -5.53 1.78
N GLU A 47 3.38 -6.13 1.03
CA GLU A 47 4.38 -5.39 0.25
C GLU A 47 3.71 -4.43 -0.76
N ASN A 48 2.68 -4.90 -1.46
CA ASN A 48 1.92 -4.04 -2.37
C ASN A 48 1.20 -2.91 -1.64
N LEU A 49 0.62 -3.19 -0.47
CA LEU A 49 -0.06 -2.18 0.35
C LEU A 49 0.91 -1.13 0.88
N GLU A 50 2.09 -1.55 1.36
CA GLU A 50 3.15 -0.65 1.83
C GLU A 50 3.74 0.19 0.70
N ALA A 51 3.71 -0.30 -0.54
CA ALA A 51 4.16 0.43 -1.72
C ALA A 51 3.16 1.48 -2.23
N VAL A 52 1.93 1.54 -1.70
CA VAL A 52 0.94 2.54 -2.10
C VAL A 52 1.40 3.93 -1.62
N PRO A 53 1.64 4.90 -2.53
CA PRO A 53 2.13 6.21 -2.13
C PRO A 53 1.03 7.00 -1.43
N HIS A 54 1.37 7.56 -0.27
CA HIS A 54 0.49 8.44 0.49
C HIS A 54 0.57 9.86 -0.05
N CYS A 55 -0.24 10.13 -1.07
CA CYS A 55 -0.29 11.41 -1.75
C CYS A 55 -1.20 12.41 -1.03
N SER A 56 -0.90 13.71 -1.18
CA SER A 56 -1.75 14.81 -0.75
C SER A 56 -1.61 16.00 -1.68
N LYS A 57 -2.59 16.91 -1.65
CA LYS A 57 -2.60 18.13 -2.46
C LYS A 57 -2.64 19.37 -1.59
N PHE A 58 -1.91 20.39 -2.01
CA PHE A 58 -2.06 21.76 -1.52
C PHE A 58 -1.87 22.72 -2.69
N GLY A 59 -2.99 23.23 -3.24
CA GLY A 59 -2.99 24.06 -4.45
C GLY A 59 -4.05 25.16 -4.46
N GLY A 60 -4.75 25.39 -3.34
CA GLY A 60 -5.88 26.30 -3.28
C GLY A 60 -7.14 25.76 -3.98
N ALA A 61 -8.04 26.67 -4.38
CA ALA A 61 -9.39 26.35 -4.83
C ALA A 61 -9.44 25.44 -6.07
N THR A 62 -8.52 25.63 -7.02
CA THR A 62 -8.49 24.89 -8.29
C THR A 62 -7.09 24.39 -8.67
N GLY A 63 -6.19 24.28 -7.69
CA GLY A 63 -4.82 23.77 -7.90
C GLY A 63 -3.75 24.83 -8.22
N ASN A 64 -4.15 26.05 -8.56
CA ASN A 64 -3.23 27.08 -9.10
C ASN A 64 -2.69 28.10 -8.07
N LEU A 65 -2.99 27.93 -6.78
CA LEU A 65 -2.54 28.83 -5.70
C LEU A 65 -2.95 30.32 -5.87
N ASN A 66 -3.95 30.62 -6.71
CA ASN A 66 -4.36 31.99 -7.07
C ASN A 66 -4.49 32.95 -5.87
N ALA A 67 -5.30 32.59 -4.86
CA ALA A 67 -5.52 33.44 -3.68
C ALA A 67 -4.23 33.69 -2.89
N HIS A 68 -3.35 32.69 -2.80
CA HIS A 68 -2.08 32.79 -2.11
C HIS A 68 -1.15 33.77 -2.82
N LYS A 69 -1.07 33.67 -4.15
CA LYS A 69 -0.25 34.56 -4.98
C LYS A 69 -0.75 36.01 -4.95
N VAL A 70 -2.07 36.24 -4.92
CA VAL A 70 -2.65 37.59 -4.80
C VAL A 70 -2.35 38.20 -3.43
N ALA A 71 -2.51 37.45 -2.34
CA ALA A 71 -2.30 37.95 -0.99
C ALA A 71 -0.82 38.17 -0.65
N TYR A 72 0.07 37.29 -1.14
CA TYR A 72 1.51 37.38 -0.91
C TYR A 72 2.27 37.04 -2.21
N PRO A 73 2.48 38.03 -3.09
CA PRO A 73 3.06 37.79 -4.41
C PRO A 73 4.52 37.38 -4.37
N ASP A 74 5.29 37.81 -3.38
CA ASP A 74 6.74 37.57 -3.32
C ASP A 74 7.12 36.24 -2.65
N ARG A 75 6.14 35.51 -2.11
CA ARG A 75 6.38 34.22 -1.46
C ARG A 75 6.44 33.09 -2.49
N ASP A 76 7.46 32.24 -2.38
CA ASP A 76 7.50 30.97 -3.12
C ASP A 76 6.53 29.97 -2.49
N TRP A 77 5.32 29.96 -3.04
CA TRP A 77 4.27 29.06 -2.58
C TRP A 77 4.52 27.61 -2.97
N ILE A 78 5.22 27.34 -4.07
CA ILE A 78 5.52 25.96 -4.49
C ILE A 78 6.48 25.35 -3.47
N ALA A 79 7.60 26.03 -3.17
CA ALA A 79 8.53 25.58 -2.15
C ALA A 79 7.85 25.42 -0.78
N PHE A 80 7.00 26.38 -0.39
CA PHE A 80 6.26 26.29 0.87
C PHE A 80 5.40 25.03 0.96
N CYS A 81 4.55 24.73 -0.03
CA CYS A 81 3.69 23.56 0.12
C CYS A 81 4.44 22.24 -0.13
N ASN A 82 5.59 22.23 -0.82
CA ASN A 82 6.45 21.05 -0.87
C ASN A 82 6.96 20.74 0.55
N ALA A 83 7.56 21.72 1.21
CA ALA A 83 8.07 21.57 2.57
C ALA A 83 6.96 21.23 3.58
N LEU A 84 5.76 21.82 3.46
CA LEU A 84 4.63 21.50 4.32
C LEU A 84 4.21 20.04 4.19
N ILE A 85 4.01 19.56 2.96
CA ILE A 85 3.51 18.20 2.72
C ILE A 85 4.58 17.16 3.04
N GLU A 86 5.85 17.43 2.72
CA GLU A 86 6.99 16.61 3.13
C GLU A 86 7.12 16.54 4.66
N GLY A 87 6.92 17.66 5.36
CA GLY A 87 6.88 17.70 6.83
C GLY A 87 5.77 16.86 7.47
N LEU A 88 4.75 16.48 6.69
CA LEU A 88 3.68 15.56 7.11
C LEU A 88 3.97 14.10 6.73
N GLY A 89 5.11 13.81 6.07
CA GLY A 89 5.45 12.47 5.58
C GLY A 89 4.63 12.04 4.36
N LEU A 90 4.06 12.99 3.62
CA LEU A 90 3.20 12.73 2.46
C LEU A 90 3.91 13.17 1.17
N GLN A 91 3.48 12.64 0.03
CA GLN A 91 3.94 13.05 -1.28
C GLN A 91 3.01 14.12 -1.86
N ARG A 92 3.55 15.29 -2.21
CA ARG A 92 2.72 16.34 -2.81
C ARG A 92 2.44 16.07 -4.29
N LEU A 93 1.17 16.11 -4.65
CA LEU A 93 0.74 16.24 -6.04
C LEU A 93 0.74 17.70 -6.48
N GLN A 94 1.46 17.96 -7.58
CA GLN A 94 1.70 19.31 -8.09
C GLN A 94 0.56 19.79 -8.98
N CYS A 95 0.06 18.93 -9.86
CA CYS A 95 -0.99 19.27 -10.82
C CYS A 95 -2.30 18.64 -10.35
N THR A 96 -3.16 19.42 -9.71
CA THR A 96 -4.45 18.94 -9.18
C THR A 96 -5.56 19.93 -9.52
N THR A 97 -6.82 19.49 -9.38
CA THR A 97 -7.96 20.40 -9.44
C THR A 97 -8.28 20.92 -8.04
N GLN A 98 -9.55 21.08 -7.69
CA GLN A 98 -9.95 21.31 -6.31
C GLN A 98 -9.65 20.11 -5.42
N ILE A 99 -9.62 18.90 -5.99
CA ILE A 99 -9.46 17.62 -5.28
C ILE A 99 -8.11 16.96 -5.60
N GLU A 100 -7.71 16.04 -4.73
CA GLU A 100 -6.67 15.04 -4.98
C GLU A 100 -7.18 14.04 -6.05
N HIS A 101 -6.29 13.29 -6.72
CA HIS A 101 -6.68 12.42 -7.84
C HIS A 101 -7.43 11.17 -7.41
N TYR A 102 -7.16 10.66 -6.21
CA TYR A 102 -7.64 9.37 -5.72
C TYR A 102 -7.17 8.17 -6.56
N ASP A 103 -6.15 8.34 -7.40
CA ASP A 103 -5.63 7.28 -8.30
C ASP A 103 -5.09 6.06 -7.54
N ASN A 104 -4.72 6.25 -6.27
CA ASN A 104 -4.13 5.23 -5.41
C ASN A 104 -5.14 4.61 -4.42
N MET A 105 -6.45 4.79 -4.67
CA MET A 105 -7.54 4.20 -3.86
C MET A 105 -8.01 2.84 -4.39
#